data_AF-A0A239PMQ2-F1
#
_entry.id   AF-A0A239PMQ2-F1
#
_cell.length_a   1.000
_cell.length_b   1.000
_cell.length_c   1.000
_cell.angle_alpha   90.00
_cell.angle_beta   90.00
_cell.angle_gamma   90.00
#
_symmetry.space_group_name_H-M   'P 1'
#
loop_
_entity.id
_entity.type
_entity.pdbx_description
1 polymer ?
#
loop_
_entity_poly.entity_id
_entity_poly.type
_entity_poly.pdbx_seq_one_letter_code
_entity_poly.pdbx_strand_id
1 'polypeptide(L)'
;MARIAFILLTHKDPQGVIDQARRLTATGDFVSIHYDKSAPAEDFQMIHEALADNPSVVFANRRLRCGWGEWSLVAATLEALRTAERAFQHATHFYMLSGDCMPIKSAEYAHDFLDADDCDYIESFDFFDSDWIKTGIKEERLIYRHWFNERTQKKLFYASMDWQKRLGLARKTPEGLQIMIGSQWWCLRRQTVEAILKLIEEWPALLRFFRTTWIPDETFFQTLVAHLVPKTQMRTRTLTFLLFTDYGMPVTFHDDHFDLLLRQDFLFARKISAEALELRRRLGFTWQETGRDFPISAEGPRLYHFLTGRGRIGRRFAPRFWETDGSLGRSRVVHLIVCKKWHVAKRLTERIRSLTAIPAVDFVFNELDAAMPDLGGVASSLAKRERHRRALIKLLFEQYDTANLVLCLDTSALGMISDFAADRAETRILFVETEFDDDYLRGHIRRIGLANDTTAPDLYAQLIPVVRGDLEHEAELLKDMGLDHFETIAADRTIERNAEALKRFLDLSPEMAQNLAATPNLFD
;
A
#
# COMPACT_ATOMS: atom_id res chain seq x y z
N MET A 1 31.06 -21.18 13.05
CA MET A 1 29.65 -21.22 12.69
C MET A 1 28.97 -20.07 13.39
N ALA A 2 28.46 -19.14 12.61
CA ALA A 2 27.80 -17.96 13.11
C ALA A 2 26.60 -18.36 13.97
N ARG A 3 26.46 -17.67 15.09
CA ARG A 3 25.26 -17.70 15.93
C ARG A 3 24.78 -16.28 16.14
N ILE A 4 23.49 -16.07 15.95
CA ILE A 4 22.89 -14.74 15.92
C ILE A 4 22.12 -14.50 17.22
N ALA A 5 22.37 -13.36 17.86
CA ALA A 5 21.50 -12.80 18.89
C ALA A 5 20.61 -11.72 18.26
N PHE A 6 19.34 -12.04 18.04
CA PHE A 6 18.37 -11.09 17.50
C PHE A 6 17.94 -10.11 18.59
N ILE A 7 18.13 -8.82 18.33
CA ILE A 7 17.69 -7.72 19.21
C ILE A 7 16.33 -7.24 18.72
N LEU A 8 15.28 -7.65 19.42
CA LEU A 8 13.91 -7.50 18.97
C LEU A 8 13.20 -6.34 19.70
N LEU A 9 12.96 -5.23 18.99
CA LEU A 9 12.13 -4.13 19.49
C LEU A 9 10.68 -4.25 19.02
N THR A 10 9.76 -4.35 19.98
CA THR A 10 8.34 -4.65 19.72
C THR A 10 7.42 -3.83 20.61
N HIS A 11 6.19 -3.58 20.16
CA HIS A 11 5.21 -2.76 20.89
C HIS A 11 3.75 -3.18 20.68
N LYS A 12 3.52 -4.27 19.92
CA LYS A 12 2.21 -4.78 19.53
C LYS A 12 2.33 -6.23 19.05
N ASP A 13 1.19 -6.88 18.78
CA ASP A 13 1.07 -8.25 18.26
C ASP A 13 1.81 -9.28 19.14
N PRO A 14 1.37 -9.50 20.40
CA PRO A 14 2.07 -10.38 21.32
C PRO A 14 2.21 -11.81 20.79
N GLN A 15 1.19 -12.34 20.11
CA GLN A 15 1.27 -13.66 19.49
C GLN A 15 2.32 -13.71 18.37
N GLY A 16 2.36 -12.70 17.51
CA GLY A 16 3.39 -12.58 16.48
C GLY A 16 4.82 -12.53 17.05
N VAL A 17 5.00 -11.84 18.17
CA VAL A 17 6.31 -11.78 18.88
C VAL A 17 6.71 -13.16 19.40
N ILE A 18 5.77 -13.90 20.03
CA ILE A 18 6.02 -15.26 20.51
C ILE A 18 6.41 -16.18 19.35
N ASP A 19 5.65 -16.14 18.26
CA ASP A 19 5.89 -16.99 17.09
C ASP A 19 7.23 -16.66 16.42
N GLN A 20 7.59 -15.37 16.34
CA GLN A 20 8.87 -14.92 15.82
C GLN A 20 10.02 -15.39 16.71
N ALA A 21 9.93 -15.24 18.03
CA ALA A 21 10.97 -15.67 18.96
C ALA A 21 11.19 -17.19 18.91
N ARG A 22 10.11 -17.98 18.90
CA ARG A 22 10.18 -19.45 18.75
C ARG A 22 10.79 -19.86 17.41
N ARG A 23 10.40 -19.19 16.33
CA ARG A 23 10.95 -19.48 14.98
C ARG A 23 12.45 -19.25 14.92
N LEU A 24 12.93 -18.11 15.43
CA LEU A 24 14.34 -17.75 15.37
C LEU A 24 15.18 -18.65 16.27
N THR A 25 14.70 -18.97 17.48
CA THR A 25 15.45 -19.85 18.41
C THR A 25 15.45 -21.33 18.00
N ALA A 26 14.49 -21.78 17.17
CA ALA A 26 14.42 -23.17 16.72
C ALA A 26 15.65 -23.64 15.92
N THR A 27 16.45 -22.71 15.40
CA THR A 27 17.65 -22.99 14.60
C THR A 27 18.95 -22.82 15.39
N GLY A 28 18.88 -22.70 16.73
CA GLY A 28 20.05 -22.58 17.61
C GLY A 28 20.54 -21.15 17.83
N ASP A 29 19.80 -20.16 17.34
CA ASP A 29 20.04 -18.74 17.57
C ASP A 29 19.37 -18.25 18.86
N PHE A 30 19.61 -16.99 19.22
CA PHE A 30 19.15 -16.35 20.44
C PHE A 30 18.29 -15.12 20.16
N VAL A 31 17.41 -14.76 21.10
CA VAL A 31 16.54 -13.58 20.99
C VAL A 31 16.56 -12.79 22.29
N SER A 32 16.78 -11.48 22.20
CA SER A 32 16.62 -10.53 23.30
C SER A 32 15.48 -9.57 22.98
N ILE A 33 14.43 -9.60 23.80
CA ILE A 33 13.18 -8.91 23.54
C ILE A 33 13.09 -7.65 24.41
N HIS A 34 12.85 -6.51 23.77
CA HIS A 34 12.28 -5.34 24.43
C HIS A 34 10.85 -5.13 23.93
N TYR A 35 9.90 -5.24 24.85
CA TYR A 35 8.49 -4.94 24.60
C TYR A 35 8.15 -3.58 25.24
N ASP A 36 7.71 -2.62 24.43
CA ASP A 36 7.52 -1.23 24.82
C ASP A 36 6.70 -1.07 26.10
N LYS A 37 7.12 -0.19 27.01
CA LYS A 37 6.42 0.06 28.29
C LYS A 37 5.04 0.72 28.10
N SER A 38 4.78 1.30 26.94
CA SER A 38 3.51 1.92 26.59
C SER A 38 2.47 0.90 26.13
N ALA A 39 2.91 -0.31 25.73
CA ALA A 39 2.01 -1.40 25.40
C ALA A 39 1.37 -2.01 26.67
N PRO A 40 0.18 -2.62 26.56
CA PRO A 40 -0.53 -3.24 27.68
C PRO A 40 0.36 -4.17 28.51
N ALA A 41 0.14 -4.19 29.83
CA ALA A 41 0.90 -5.06 30.72
C ALA A 41 0.58 -6.55 30.48
N GLU A 42 -0.67 -6.85 30.14
CA GLU A 42 -1.16 -8.19 29.79
C GLU A 42 -0.43 -8.77 28.56
N ASP A 43 -0.22 -7.98 27.50
CA ASP A 43 0.54 -8.40 26.32
C ASP A 43 1.96 -8.82 26.70
N PHE A 44 2.63 -8.03 27.54
CA PHE A 44 3.98 -8.36 27.99
C PHE A 44 4.01 -9.62 28.84
N GLN A 45 3.03 -9.76 29.74
CA GLN A 45 2.91 -10.96 30.58
C GLN A 45 2.69 -12.21 29.72
N MET A 46 1.81 -12.14 28.71
CA MET A 46 1.57 -13.21 27.75
C MET A 46 2.86 -13.64 27.04
N ILE A 47 3.65 -12.69 26.54
CA ILE A 47 4.93 -12.99 25.86
C ILE A 47 5.92 -13.62 26.84
N HIS A 48 6.02 -13.05 28.04
CA HIS A 48 6.96 -13.51 29.07
C HIS A 48 6.64 -14.94 29.52
N GLU A 49 5.37 -15.25 29.81
CA GLU A 49 4.92 -16.58 30.20
C GLU A 49 5.10 -17.61 29.07
N ALA A 50 4.74 -17.24 27.83
CA ALA A 50 4.83 -18.15 26.69
C ALA A 50 6.28 -18.52 26.27
N LEU A 51 7.27 -17.73 26.70
CA LEU A 51 8.69 -17.90 26.37
C LEU A 51 9.55 -18.21 27.60
N ALA A 52 8.96 -18.34 28.80
CA ALA A 52 9.69 -18.51 30.06
C ALA A 52 10.62 -19.74 30.07
N ASP A 53 10.20 -20.83 29.42
CA ASP A 53 10.95 -22.09 29.37
C ASP A 53 12.00 -22.13 28.24
N ASN A 54 12.12 -21.07 27.43
CA ASN A 54 13.07 -21.03 26.32
C ASN A 54 14.42 -20.39 26.77
N PRO A 55 15.50 -21.18 26.95
CA PRO A 55 16.78 -20.66 27.44
C PRO A 55 17.49 -19.76 26.41
N SER A 56 17.06 -19.79 25.14
CA SER A 56 17.57 -18.94 24.08
C SER A 56 16.82 -17.60 23.96
N VAL A 57 15.91 -17.31 24.89
CA VAL A 57 15.18 -16.04 24.95
C VAL A 57 15.49 -15.31 26.25
N VAL A 58 15.79 -14.02 26.15
CA VAL A 58 15.90 -13.12 27.30
C VAL A 58 15.09 -11.85 27.07
N PHE A 59 14.74 -11.16 28.15
CA PHE A 59 14.04 -9.89 28.10
C PHE A 59 14.95 -8.76 28.55
N ALA A 60 14.87 -7.62 27.88
CA ALA A 60 15.56 -6.41 28.29
C ALA A 60 15.23 -6.09 29.76
N ASN A 61 16.26 -5.82 30.56
CA ASN A 61 16.10 -5.61 32.01
C ASN A 61 15.08 -4.52 32.36
N ARG A 62 14.92 -3.54 31.48
CA ARG A 62 14.01 -2.40 31.66
C ARG A 62 13.18 -2.18 30.40
N ARG A 63 11.86 -2.26 30.56
CA ARG A 63 10.92 -1.75 29.55
C ARG A 63 10.95 -0.22 29.55
N LEU A 64 11.13 0.36 28.37
CA LEU A 64 11.17 1.81 28.15
C LEU A 64 9.99 2.21 27.27
N ARG A 65 9.49 3.43 27.44
CA ARG A 65 8.45 4.00 26.57
C ARG A 65 9.16 4.61 25.35
N CYS A 66 9.01 4.00 24.19
CA CYS A 66 9.68 4.46 22.97
C CYS A 66 8.78 5.41 22.20
N GLY A 67 9.33 6.56 21.83
CA GLY A 67 8.73 7.52 20.93
C GLY A 67 9.45 7.49 19.58
N TRP A 68 8.69 7.68 18.50
CA TRP A 68 9.29 7.78 17.17
C TRP A 68 10.25 8.98 17.11
N GLY A 69 11.46 8.75 16.62
CA GLY A 69 12.51 9.77 16.47
C GLY A 69 13.13 10.24 17.79
N GLU A 70 12.91 9.52 18.89
CA GLU A 70 13.46 9.87 20.20
C GLU A 70 14.64 8.97 20.61
N TRP A 71 15.44 9.47 21.55
CA TRP A 71 16.48 8.70 22.25
C TRP A 71 15.98 7.39 22.86
N SER A 72 14.70 7.32 23.22
CA SER A 72 14.11 6.14 23.85
C SER A 72 14.24 4.87 23.00
N LEU A 73 14.27 4.98 21.66
CA LEU A 73 14.54 3.84 20.76
C LEU A 73 15.98 3.33 20.88
N VAL A 74 16.97 4.24 20.91
CA VAL A 74 18.38 3.87 21.12
C VAL A 74 18.57 3.29 22.51
N ALA A 75 17.95 3.89 23.53
CA ALA A 75 18.02 3.40 24.91
C ALA A 75 17.42 1.99 25.05
N ALA A 76 16.27 1.73 24.41
CA ALA A 76 15.65 0.40 24.39
C ALA A 76 16.55 -0.64 23.70
N THR A 77 17.17 -0.25 22.58
CA THR A 77 18.14 -1.08 21.87
C THR A 77 19.33 -1.42 22.76
N LEU A 78 19.90 -0.43 23.47
CA LEU A 78 21.04 -0.65 24.37
C LEU A 78 20.68 -1.54 25.57
N GLU A 79 19.47 -1.44 26.13
CA GLU A 79 19.02 -2.34 27.20
C GLU A 79 18.93 -3.79 26.70
N ALA A 80 18.29 -4.01 25.55
CA ALA A 80 18.19 -5.34 24.95
C ALA A 80 19.56 -5.91 24.55
N LEU A 81 20.44 -5.06 24.02
CA LEU A 81 21.79 -5.41 23.60
C LEU A 81 22.66 -5.83 24.80
N ARG A 82 22.64 -5.07 25.90
CA ARG A 82 23.37 -5.43 27.14
C ARG A 82 22.89 -6.75 27.74
N THR A 83 21.58 -7.00 27.73
CA THR A 83 21.04 -8.29 28.21
C THR A 83 21.51 -9.42 27.30
N ALA A 84 21.42 -9.25 25.98
CA ALA A 84 21.83 -10.26 25.01
C ALA A 84 23.33 -10.59 25.11
N GLU A 85 24.16 -9.57 25.16
CA GLU A 85 25.62 -9.70 25.20
C GLU A 85 26.07 -10.52 26.41
N ARG A 86 25.52 -10.21 27.59
CA ARG A 86 25.83 -10.91 28.85
C ARG A 86 25.28 -12.34 28.88
N ALA A 87 24.07 -12.56 28.38
CA ALA A 87 23.39 -13.85 28.47
C ALA A 87 23.92 -14.86 27.44
N PHE A 88 24.23 -14.41 26.23
CA PHE A 88 24.48 -15.29 25.09
C PHE A 88 25.95 -15.27 24.66
N GLN A 89 26.84 -15.82 25.49
CA GLN A 89 28.29 -15.79 25.25
C GLN A 89 28.73 -16.45 23.93
N HIS A 90 27.90 -17.35 23.38
CA HIS A 90 28.16 -18.00 22.09
C HIS A 90 27.64 -17.22 20.89
N ALA A 91 26.93 -16.11 21.08
CA ALA A 91 26.47 -15.27 19.97
C ALA A 91 27.66 -14.56 19.32
N THR A 92 27.85 -14.77 18.03
CA THR A 92 28.90 -14.13 17.23
C THR A 92 28.46 -12.81 16.61
N HIS A 93 27.16 -12.69 16.33
CA HIS A 93 26.54 -11.56 15.65
C HIS A 93 25.30 -11.11 16.42
N PHE A 94 25.01 -9.81 16.36
CA PHE A 94 23.85 -9.18 16.95
C PHE A 94 23.05 -8.51 15.84
N TYR A 95 21.79 -8.90 15.68
CA TYR A 95 20.98 -8.49 14.55
C TYR A 95 19.72 -7.77 15.03
N MET A 96 19.66 -6.46 14.76
CA MET A 96 18.52 -5.61 15.08
C MET A 96 17.30 -5.91 14.21
N LEU A 97 16.16 -6.22 14.85
CA LEU A 97 14.87 -6.50 14.21
C LEU A 97 13.70 -5.83 14.94
N SER A 98 12.55 -5.77 14.27
CA SER A 98 11.26 -5.44 14.86
C SER A 98 10.26 -6.56 14.67
N GLY A 99 9.12 -6.50 15.36
CA GLY A 99 8.01 -7.45 15.18
C GLY A 99 7.42 -7.47 13.77
N ASP A 100 7.70 -6.45 12.97
CA ASP A 100 7.26 -6.34 11.57
C ASP A 100 8.28 -6.94 10.56
N CYS A 101 9.40 -7.49 11.05
CA CYS A 101 10.44 -8.11 10.23
C CYS A 101 10.20 -9.62 10.08
N MET A 102 10.37 -10.17 8.88
CA MET A 102 10.35 -11.63 8.67
C MET A 102 11.59 -12.09 7.90
N PRO A 103 12.08 -13.32 8.15
CA PRO A 103 13.17 -13.89 7.38
C PRO A 103 12.74 -14.15 5.94
N ILE A 104 13.65 -13.95 4.99
CA ILE A 104 13.46 -14.23 3.56
C ILE A 104 14.54 -15.19 3.02
N LYS A 105 15.31 -15.78 3.92
CA LYS A 105 16.34 -16.81 3.74
C LYS A 105 16.23 -17.83 4.87
N SER A 106 16.85 -18.99 4.72
CA SER A 106 16.98 -19.96 5.82
C SER A 106 18.03 -19.52 6.85
N ALA A 107 17.95 -20.10 8.05
CA ALA A 107 18.98 -19.90 9.06
C ALA A 107 20.35 -20.40 8.60
N GLU A 108 20.39 -21.56 7.93
CA GLU A 108 21.61 -22.12 7.31
C GLU A 108 22.25 -21.11 6.36
N TYR A 109 21.47 -20.55 5.43
CA TYR A 109 21.96 -19.51 4.51
C TYR A 109 22.47 -18.28 5.28
N ALA A 110 21.74 -17.83 6.31
CA ALA A 110 22.14 -16.69 7.10
C ALA A 110 23.46 -16.93 7.86
N HIS A 111 23.65 -18.13 8.41
CA HIS A 111 24.88 -18.51 9.11
C HIS A 111 26.06 -18.58 8.14
N ASP A 112 25.89 -19.25 7.01
CA ASP A 112 26.93 -19.34 5.97
C ASP A 112 27.30 -17.96 5.41
N PHE A 113 26.30 -17.10 5.18
CA PHE A 113 26.51 -15.73 4.72
C PHE A 113 27.34 -14.91 5.71
N LEU A 114 27.06 -15.04 7.02
CA LEU A 114 27.78 -14.31 8.07
C LEU A 114 29.15 -14.92 8.37
N ASP A 115 29.35 -16.23 8.19
CA ASP A 115 30.66 -16.87 8.32
C ASP A 115 31.58 -16.56 7.13
N ALA A 116 31.03 -16.19 5.97
CA ALA A 116 31.80 -15.93 4.76
C ALA A 116 32.65 -14.64 4.81
N ASP A 117 32.24 -13.64 5.61
CA ASP A 117 32.91 -12.33 5.68
C ASP A 117 32.90 -11.78 7.10
N ASP A 118 34.08 -11.57 7.68
CA ASP A 118 34.25 -11.01 9.02
C ASP A 118 34.05 -9.49 9.00
N CYS A 119 32.80 -9.06 8.86
CA CYS A 119 32.45 -7.65 8.72
C CYS A 119 31.14 -7.26 9.43
N ASP A 120 30.98 -5.96 9.68
CA ASP A 120 29.77 -5.36 10.21
C ASP A 120 28.88 -4.84 9.07
N TYR A 121 27.59 -5.17 9.11
CA TYR A 121 26.60 -4.72 8.13
C TYR A 121 25.74 -3.61 8.71
N ILE A 122 26.07 -2.38 8.34
CA ILE A 122 25.35 -1.18 8.77
C ILE A 122 25.46 -0.10 7.69
N GLU A 123 24.34 0.56 7.37
CA GLU A 123 24.41 1.76 6.55
C GLU A 123 25.17 2.85 7.30
N SER A 124 26.17 3.44 6.66
CA SER A 124 27.02 4.47 7.26
C SER A 124 27.49 5.42 6.17
N PHE A 125 26.74 6.51 6.02
CA PHE A 125 27.01 7.60 5.09
C PHE A 125 27.37 8.86 5.88
N ASP A 126 28.19 9.74 5.31
CA ASP A 126 28.50 11.01 5.97
C ASP A 126 27.22 11.82 6.21
N PHE A 127 27.00 12.28 7.43
CA PHE A 127 25.76 12.96 7.79
C PHE A 127 25.56 14.27 7.01
N PHE A 128 26.64 15.02 6.74
CA PHE A 128 26.57 16.35 6.13
C PHE A 128 26.70 16.28 4.60
N ASP A 129 27.59 15.44 4.10
CA ASP A 129 27.97 15.40 2.68
C ASP A 129 27.15 14.41 1.85
N SER A 130 26.41 13.47 2.48
CA SER A 130 25.59 12.51 1.75
C SER A 130 24.16 12.99 1.45
N ASP A 131 23.57 12.42 0.40
CA ASP A 131 22.16 12.61 -0.01
C ASP A 131 21.19 11.63 0.67
N TRP A 132 21.58 11.02 1.80
CA TRP A 132 20.71 10.10 2.52
C TRP A 132 19.46 10.82 3.07
N ILE A 133 19.64 12.03 3.63
CA ILE A 133 18.52 12.91 4.01
C ILE A 133 18.10 13.72 2.77
N LYS A 134 17.02 13.30 2.12
CA LYS A 134 16.49 13.97 0.92
C LYS A 134 15.58 15.15 1.22
N THR A 135 14.86 15.10 2.35
CA THR A 135 13.83 16.09 2.71
C THR A 135 13.83 16.38 4.21
N GLY A 136 13.36 17.58 4.57
CA GLY A 136 13.24 18.02 5.97
C GLY A 136 14.52 18.66 6.52
N ILE A 137 14.57 18.81 7.84
CA ILE A 137 15.71 19.39 8.55
C ILE A 137 16.88 18.40 8.60
N LYS A 138 18.12 18.91 8.48
CA LYS A 138 19.35 18.10 8.37
C LYS A 138 20.31 18.43 9.51
N GLU A 139 20.98 19.57 9.45
CA GLU A 139 21.91 19.97 10.50
C GLU A 139 21.19 20.20 11.85
N GLU A 140 19.96 20.73 11.80
CA GLU A 140 19.15 21.01 12.98
C GLU A 140 18.83 19.77 13.81
N ARG A 141 18.89 18.57 13.22
CA ARG A 141 18.73 17.30 13.96
C ARG A 141 19.78 17.15 15.06
N LEU A 142 20.98 17.68 14.82
CA LEU A 142 22.16 17.52 15.67
C LEU A 142 22.43 18.76 16.54
N ILE A 143 22.36 19.96 15.95
CA ILE A 143 22.79 21.20 16.60
C ILE A 143 21.76 21.77 17.58
N TYR A 144 20.49 21.39 17.45
CA TYR A 144 19.44 21.77 18.40
C TYR A 144 19.02 20.58 19.26
N ARG A 145 18.44 20.90 20.42
CA ARG A 145 17.98 19.92 21.41
C ARG A 145 16.49 19.69 21.21
N HIS A 146 16.13 18.44 20.94
CA HIS A 146 14.76 18.02 20.64
C HIS A 146 14.13 17.35 21.85
N TRP A 147 13.40 18.14 22.64
CA TRP A 147 12.74 17.69 23.88
C TRP A 147 11.30 17.21 23.69
N PHE A 148 10.69 17.62 22.58
CA PHE A 148 9.31 17.30 22.24
C PHE A 148 9.31 16.26 21.11
N ASN A 149 8.29 15.43 21.03
CA ASN A 149 8.15 14.48 19.92
C ASN A 149 7.50 15.17 18.72
N GLU A 150 8.08 15.04 17.52
CA GLU A 150 7.54 15.68 16.31
C GLU A 150 6.13 15.16 15.95
N ARG A 151 5.87 13.86 16.12
CA ARG A 151 4.59 13.24 15.75
C ARG A 151 3.45 13.58 16.71
N THR A 152 3.73 13.67 18.01
CA THR A 152 2.67 13.92 19.01
C THR A 152 2.57 15.39 19.43
N GLN A 153 3.66 16.15 19.35
CA GLN A 153 3.77 17.53 19.85
C GLN A 153 4.38 18.47 18.81
N LYS A 154 3.95 18.33 17.55
CA LYS A 154 4.49 19.06 16.38
C LYS A 154 4.68 20.57 16.60
N LYS A 155 3.67 21.26 17.14
CA LYS A 155 3.75 22.72 17.39
C LYS A 155 4.88 23.08 18.36
N LEU A 156 5.02 22.33 19.45
CA LEU A 156 6.07 22.56 20.46
C LEU A 156 7.45 22.18 19.93
N PHE A 157 7.54 21.12 19.13
CA PHE A 157 8.77 20.71 18.46
C PHE A 157 9.36 21.87 17.63
N TYR A 158 8.58 22.39 16.68
CA TYR A 158 9.05 23.46 15.80
C TYR A 158 9.23 24.79 16.56
N ALA A 159 8.33 25.13 17.49
CA ALA A 159 8.49 26.34 18.30
C ALA A 159 9.77 26.30 19.14
N SER A 160 10.09 25.17 19.77
CA SER A 160 11.32 24.99 20.56
C SER A 160 12.58 25.14 19.70
N MET A 161 12.57 24.59 18.49
CA MET A 161 13.67 24.74 17.54
C MET A 161 13.83 26.20 17.08
N ASP A 162 12.72 26.88 16.75
CA ASP A 162 12.74 28.28 16.34
C ASP A 162 13.28 29.21 17.45
N TRP A 163 12.91 28.96 18.70
CA TRP A 163 13.47 29.68 19.84
C TRP A 163 14.97 29.42 20.02
N GLN A 164 15.41 28.17 19.89
CA GLN A 164 16.85 27.84 19.94
C GLN A 164 17.63 28.57 18.83
N LYS A 165 17.05 28.66 17.63
CA LYS A 165 17.63 29.42 16.51
C LYS A 165 17.70 30.92 16.80
N ARG A 166 16.62 31.52 17.29
CA ARG A 166 16.57 32.95 17.65
C ARG A 166 17.54 33.33 18.77
N LEU A 167 17.78 32.40 19.70
CA LEU A 167 18.67 32.58 20.84
C LEU A 167 20.12 32.13 20.57
N GLY A 168 20.44 31.65 19.37
CA GLY A 168 21.80 31.20 19.01
C GLY A 168 22.29 29.98 19.80
N LEU A 169 21.40 29.08 20.22
CA LEU A 169 21.70 27.94 21.12
C LEU A 169 22.25 26.69 20.39
N ALA A 170 22.74 26.85 19.16
CA ALA A 170 23.34 25.78 18.38
C ALA A 170 24.55 25.19 19.13
N ARG A 171 24.58 23.86 19.28
CA ARG A 171 25.73 23.14 19.86
C ARG A 171 26.61 22.55 18.76
N LYS A 172 27.90 22.38 19.06
CA LYS A 172 28.82 21.61 18.22
C LYS A 172 28.58 20.10 18.39
N THR A 173 28.89 19.33 17.35
CA THR A 173 29.02 17.88 17.45
C THR A 173 30.22 17.51 18.34
N PRO A 174 30.26 16.30 18.94
CA PRO A 174 31.41 15.86 19.73
C PRO A 174 32.70 15.89 18.90
N GLU A 175 33.77 16.49 19.45
CA GLU A 175 35.07 16.58 18.77
C GLU A 175 35.65 15.18 18.52
N GLY A 176 36.31 15.02 17.36
CA GLY A 176 36.91 13.74 16.95
C GLY A 176 35.90 12.70 16.43
N LEU A 177 34.62 13.04 16.34
CA LEU A 177 33.57 12.15 15.84
C LEU A 177 33.06 12.65 14.48
N GLN A 178 33.24 11.83 13.44
CA GLN A 178 32.55 12.04 12.17
C GLN A 178 31.13 11.50 12.30
N ILE A 179 30.13 12.37 12.22
CA ILE A 179 28.73 11.93 12.35
C ILE A 179 28.32 11.22 11.08
N MET A 180 27.79 10.01 11.26
CA MET A 180 27.30 9.17 10.17
C MET A 180 25.78 8.99 10.28
N ILE A 181 25.15 8.63 9.17
CA ILE A 181 23.73 8.34 9.08
C ILE A 181 23.46 7.09 8.26
N GLY A 182 22.34 6.42 8.56
CA GLY A 182 21.87 5.26 7.84
C GLY A 182 20.58 4.71 8.44
N SER A 183 20.10 3.60 7.90
CA SER A 183 18.96 2.91 8.47
C SER A 183 19.19 2.44 9.91
N GLN A 184 18.12 2.41 10.72
CA GLN A 184 18.10 1.83 12.08
C GLN A 184 18.52 0.33 12.11
N TRP A 185 18.37 -0.40 11.00
CA TRP A 185 18.60 -1.84 10.94
C TRP A 185 20.05 -2.19 10.60
N TRP A 186 20.67 -3.03 11.43
CA TRP A 186 22.06 -3.45 11.29
C TRP A 186 22.26 -4.89 11.79
N CYS A 187 23.36 -5.50 11.36
CA CYS A 187 23.89 -6.74 11.92
C CYS A 187 25.37 -6.51 12.25
N LEU A 188 25.72 -6.57 13.53
CA LEU A 188 27.05 -6.24 14.04
C LEU A 188 27.69 -7.46 14.69
N ARG A 189 29.01 -7.57 14.57
CA ARG A 189 29.80 -8.60 15.22
C ARG A 189 29.85 -8.36 16.73
N ARG A 190 30.04 -9.43 17.49
CA ARG A 190 30.18 -9.37 18.95
C ARG A 190 31.23 -8.36 19.41
N GLN A 191 32.43 -8.41 18.83
CA GLN A 191 33.51 -7.49 19.18
C GLN A 191 33.13 -6.01 18.98
N THR A 192 32.36 -5.72 17.93
CA THR A 192 31.88 -4.36 17.64
C THR A 192 30.85 -3.92 18.67
N VAL A 193 29.92 -4.80 19.04
CA VAL A 193 28.95 -4.55 20.12
C VAL A 193 29.65 -4.30 21.46
N GLU A 194 30.60 -5.15 21.84
CA GLU A 194 31.37 -5.00 23.08
C GLU A 194 32.17 -3.69 23.09
N ALA A 195 32.81 -3.33 21.97
CA ALA A 195 33.51 -2.06 21.81
C ALA A 195 32.57 -0.84 21.93
N ILE A 196 31.37 -0.91 21.35
CA ILE A 196 30.35 0.14 21.48
C ILE A 196 29.93 0.28 22.95
N LEU A 197 29.61 -0.83 23.61
CA LEU A 197 29.17 -0.83 25.01
C LEU A 197 30.25 -0.26 25.93
N LYS A 198 31.51 -0.63 25.70
CA LYS A 198 32.66 -0.08 26.42
C LYS A 198 32.84 1.42 26.16
N LEU A 199 32.80 1.86 24.90
CA LEU A 199 32.96 3.27 24.53
C LEU A 199 31.93 4.17 25.22
N ILE A 200 30.66 3.75 25.27
CA ILE A 200 29.60 4.57 25.88
C ILE A 200 29.67 4.60 27.41
N GLU A 201 30.34 3.63 28.03
CA GLU A 201 30.67 3.64 29.46
C GLU A 201 31.83 4.61 29.75
N GLU A 202 32.86 4.61 28.90
CA GLU A 202 34.04 5.47 29.02
C GLU A 202 33.76 6.93 28.63
N TRP A 203 32.81 7.18 27.72
CA TRP A 203 32.47 8.53 27.24
C TRP A 203 31.00 8.94 27.47
N PRO A 204 30.56 9.21 28.72
CA PRO A 204 29.18 9.57 29.02
C PRO A 204 28.67 10.85 28.32
N ALA A 205 29.58 11.73 27.89
CA ALA A 205 29.22 12.95 27.16
C ALA A 205 28.59 12.64 25.79
N LEU A 206 29.01 11.55 25.15
CA LEU A 206 28.45 11.04 23.90
C LEU A 206 26.96 10.71 24.05
N LEU A 207 26.60 10.00 25.12
CA LEU A 207 25.20 9.69 25.44
C LEU A 207 24.38 10.97 25.70
N ARG A 208 24.95 11.96 26.40
CA ARG A 208 24.27 13.25 26.63
C ARG A 208 23.98 14.00 25.33
N PHE A 209 24.87 13.91 24.34
CA PHE A 209 24.66 14.51 23.02
C PHE A 209 23.46 13.86 22.31
N PHE A 210 23.48 12.54 22.12
CA PHE A 210 22.44 11.83 21.37
C PHE A 210 21.09 11.77 22.09
N ARG A 211 21.05 11.91 23.43
CA ARG A 211 19.79 11.99 24.21
C ARG A 211 18.83 13.08 23.76
N THR A 212 19.34 14.10 23.10
CA THR A 212 18.57 15.28 22.65
C THR A 212 18.68 15.50 21.14
N THR A 213 19.23 14.52 20.42
CA THR A 213 19.26 14.49 18.95
C THR A 213 17.94 13.95 18.43
N TRP A 214 17.44 14.47 17.31
CA TRP A 214 16.24 13.94 16.66
C TRP A 214 16.59 12.79 15.72
N ILE A 215 15.81 11.71 15.79
CA ILE A 215 16.03 10.43 15.09
C ILE A 215 17.46 9.89 15.34
N PRO A 216 17.86 9.74 16.62
CA PRO A 216 19.20 9.27 16.94
C PRO A 216 19.40 7.78 16.58
N ASP A 217 18.33 7.02 16.38
CA ASP A 217 18.35 5.62 15.96
C ASP A 217 18.92 5.41 14.54
N GLU A 218 18.96 6.46 13.72
CA GLU A 218 19.56 6.47 12.38
C GLU A 218 20.97 7.05 12.34
N THR A 219 21.51 7.55 13.46
CA THR A 219 22.86 8.15 13.50
C THR A 219 23.77 7.61 14.60
N PHE A 220 23.22 7.15 15.73
CA PHE A 220 23.98 6.74 16.89
C PHE A 220 24.91 5.57 16.58
N PHE A 221 24.35 4.41 16.20
CA PHE A 221 25.15 3.21 15.93
C PHE A 221 26.05 3.40 14.70
N GLN A 222 25.55 4.08 13.68
CA GLN A 222 26.27 4.38 12.43
C GLN A 222 27.55 5.16 12.71
N THR A 223 27.44 6.16 13.58
CA THR A 223 28.56 7.00 14.02
C THR A 223 29.55 6.21 14.86
N LEU A 224 29.08 5.41 15.83
CA LEU A 224 29.98 4.66 16.72
C LEU A 224 30.69 3.53 15.98
N VAL A 225 30.00 2.81 15.11
CA VAL A 225 30.62 1.75 14.30
C VAL A 225 31.68 2.36 13.37
N ALA A 226 31.39 3.46 12.68
CA ALA A 226 32.39 4.11 11.82
C ALA A 226 33.60 4.65 12.59
N HIS A 227 33.42 5.02 13.86
CA HIS A 227 34.51 5.45 14.73
C HIS A 227 35.37 4.29 15.22
N LEU A 228 34.77 3.12 15.48
CA LEU A 228 35.43 1.97 16.10
C LEU A 228 35.97 0.93 15.10
N VAL A 229 35.33 0.81 13.93
CA VAL A 229 35.57 -0.28 12.99
C VAL A 229 36.25 0.24 11.72
N PRO A 230 37.33 -0.39 11.25
CA PRO A 230 37.95 -0.05 9.97
C PRO A 230 36.97 -0.22 8.80
N LYS A 231 37.02 0.70 7.83
CA LYS A 231 36.14 0.67 6.64
C LYS A 231 36.20 -0.66 5.86
N THR A 232 37.34 -1.37 5.88
CA THR A 232 37.50 -2.68 5.22
C THR A 232 36.66 -3.79 5.86
N GLN A 233 36.36 -3.67 7.15
CA GLN A 233 35.52 -4.59 7.92
C GLN A 233 34.07 -4.09 8.04
N MET A 234 33.67 -3.14 7.22
CA MET A 234 32.29 -2.65 7.15
C MET A 234 31.71 -2.88 5.77
N ARG A 235 30.42 -3.20 5.73
CA ARG A 235 29.61 -3.21 4.52
C ARG A 235 28.52 -2.16 4.71
N THR A 236 28.56 -1.11 3.91
CA THR A 236 27.64 0.03 3.96
C THR A 236 26.26 -0.33 3.42
N ARG A 237 25.58 -1.26 4.09
CA ARG A 237 24.25 -1.77 3.74
C ARG A 237 23.61 -2.42 4.96
N THR A 238 22.28 -2.54 4.93
CA THR A 238 21.56 -3.42 5.87
C THR A 238 21.47 -4.85 5.31
N LEU A 239 21.16 -5.81 6.18
CA LEU A 239 20.72 -7.16 5.80
C LEU A 239 19.19 -7.32 5.82
N THR A 240 18.46 -6.23 6.11
CA THR A 240 17.00 -6.18 6.13
C THR A 240 16.50 -5.39 4.94
N PHE A 241 15.84 -6.06 3.99
CA PHE A 241 15.25 -5.45 2.82
C PHE A 241 14.13 -4.48 3.21
N LEU A 242 14.28 -3.23 2.77
CA LEU A 242 13.37 -2.13 3.05
C LEU A 242 13.06 -1.43 1.74
N LEU A 243 11.79 -1.13 1.53
CA LEU A 243 11.35 -0.25 0.45
C LEU A 243 10.60 0.92 1.04
N PHE A 244 10.81 2.08 0.45
CA PHE A 244 10.07 3.29 0.79
C PHE A 244 9.35 3.78 -0.46
N THR A 245 8.14 4.31 -0.26
CA THR A 245 7.45 5.09 -1.28
C THR A 245 8.21 6.39 -1.54
N ASP A 246 7.92 7.05 -2.64
CA ASP A 246 8.50 8.37 -2.95
C ASP A 246 8.13 9.45 -1.94
N TYR A 247 7.13 9.21 -1.09
CA TYR A 247 6.74 10.07 0.03
C TYR A 247 7.48 9.73 1.34
N GLY A 248 8.47 8.82 1.29
CA GLY A 248 9.25 8.41 2.46
C GLY A 248 8.52 7.48 3.42
N MET A 249 7.42 6.86 2.99
CA MET A 249 6.67 5.90 3.82
C MET A 249 7.15 4.47 3.55
N PRO A 250 7.36 3.62 4.57
CA PRO A 250 7.77 2.25 4.35
C PRO A 250 6.68 1.46 3.61
N VAL A 251 7.08 0.70 2.60
CA VAL A 251 6.21 -0.22 1.85
C VAL A 251 5.87 -1.43 2.73
N THR A 252 4.62 -1.87 2.65
CA THR A 252 4.14 -3.07 3.33
C THR A 252 3.96 -4.21 2.32
N PHE A 253 4.51 -5.38 2.63
CA PHE A 253 4.43 -6.56 1.77
C PHE A 253 3.25 -7.47 2.19
N HIS A 254 2.57 -8.05 1.19
CA HIS A 254 1.39 -8.90 1.29
C HIS A 254 1.62 -10.26 0.62
N ASP A 255 0.62 -11.14 0.65
CA ASP A 255 0.68 -12.55 0.23
C ASP A 255 1.27 -12.81 -1.17
N ASP A 256 1.16 -11.86 -2.08
CA ASP A 256 1.68 -11.89 -3.45
C ASP A 256 3.19 -11.61 -3.57
N HIS A 257 3.86 -11.16 -2.50
CA HIS A 257 5.27 -10.76 -2.55
C HIS A 257 6.28 -11.85 -2.16
N PHE A 258 5.86 -13.09 -1.89
CA PHE A 258 6.78 -14.13 -1.41
C PHE A 258 7.98 -14.35 -2.36
N ASP A 259 7.73 -14.60 -3.65
CA ASP A 259 8.81 -14.89 -4.61
C ASP A 259 9.70 -13.67 -4.87
N LEU A 260 9.14 -12.47 -4.82
CA LEU A 260 9.90 -11.23 -4.88
C LEU A 260 10.92 -11.16 -3.74
N LEU A 261 10.47 -11.42 -2.51
CA LEU A 261 11.29 -11.31 -1.31
C LEU A 261 12.42 -12.34 -1.30
N LEU A 262 12.16 -13.58 -1.70
CA LEU A 262 13.17 -14.64 -1.73
C LEU A 262 14.31 -14.38 -2.74
N ARG A 263 14.07 -13.56 -3.77
CA ARG A 263 15.08 -13.19 -4.78
C ARG A 263 15.93 -11.98 -4.39
N GLN A 264 15.63 -11.34 -3.25
CA GLN A 264 16.42 -10.21 -2.78
C GLN A 264 17.69 -10.70 -2.07
N ASP A 265 18.77 -9.96 -2.25
CA ASP A 265 20.07 -10.18 -1.61
C ASP A 265 20.07 -9.74 -0.14
N PHE A 266 19.09 -10.15 0.65
CA PHE A 266 18.94 -9.76 2.06
C PHE A 266 18.51 -10.99 2.87
N LEU A 267 18.72 -10.94 4.19
CA LEU A 267 18.35 -12.03 5.10
C LEU A 267 16.92 -11.88 5.61
N PHE A 268 16.49 -10.65 5.87
CA PHE A 268 15.14 -10.31 6.35
C PHE A 268 14.47 -9.29 5.43
N ALA A 269 13.16 -9.12 5.57
CA ALA A 269 12.42 -8.03 4.95
C ALA A 269 11.50 -7.33 5.95
N ARG A 270 11.28 -6.04 5.69
CA ARG A 270 10.38 -5.17 6.46
C ARG A 270 9.69 -4.16 5.52
N LYS A 271 8.39 -3.92 5.62
CA LYS A 271 7.43 -4.38 6.66
C LYS A 271 6.49 -5.44 6.10
N ILE A 272 6.30 -6.53 6.82
CA ILE A 272 5.28 -7.53 6.48
C ILE A 272 3.93 -7.11 7.08
N SER A 273 2.84 -7.17 6.31
CA SER A 273 1.49 -6.91 6.80
C SER A 273 1.08 -7.96 7.83
N ALA A 274 0.38 -7.54 8.89
CA ALA A 274 -0.12 -8.46 9.91
C ALA A 274 -1.21 -9.39 9.34
N GLU A 275 -1.92 -8.90 8.33
CA GLU A 275 -3.02 -9.54 7.61
C GLU A 275 -2.53 -10.49 6.50
N ALA A 276 -1.24 -10.44 6.14
CA ALA A 276 -0.63 -11.33 5.13
C ALA A 276 -0.31 -12.71 5.74
N LEU A 277 -1.37 -13.44 6.12
CA LEU A 277 -1.27 -14.70 6.86
C LEU A 277 -0.47 -15.75 6.10
N GLU A 278 -0.69 -15.87 4.79
CA GLU A 278 0.00 -16.87 3.96
C GLU A 278 1.47 -16.50 3.76
N LEU A 279 1.78 -15.21 3.54
CA LEU A 279 3.16 -14.74 3.47
C LEU A 279 3.89 -15.04 4.77
N ARG A 280 3.31 -14.66 5.92
CA ARG A 280 3.93 -14.87 7.24
C ARG A 280 4.16 -16.35 7.53
N ARG A 281 3.23 -17.21 7.10
CA ARG A 281 3.34 -18.66 7.24
C ARG A 281 4.47 -19.24 6.38
N ARG A 282 4.58 -18.84 5.10
CA ARG A 282 5.65 -19.30 4.19
C ARG A 282 7.03 -18.74 4.59
N LEU A 283 7.10 -17.43 4.79
CA LEU A 283 7.84 -16.72 5.86
C LEU A 283 9.01 -17.40 6.58
N GLY A 284 8.84 -17.69 7.86
CA GLY A 284 7.86 -18.69 8.15
C GLY A 284 8.58 -20.03 8.25
N PHE A 285 8.11 -20.97 7.45
CA PHE A 285 8.81 -22.22 7.16
C PHE A 285 10.21 -22.01 6.56
N THR A 286 10.40 -20.98 5.72
CA THR A 286 11.69 -20.73 5.02
C THR A 286 12.88 -20.64 5.97
N TRP A 287 12.71 -20.06 7.18
CA TRP A 287 13.80 -19.95 8.15
C TRP A 287 14.34 -21.31 8.62
N GLN A 288 13.47 -22.32 8.71
CA GLN A 288 13.80 -23.66 9.23
C GLN A 288 14.19 -24.63 8.12
N GLU A 289 14.09 -24.23 6.85
CA GLU A 289 14.50 -25.05 5.72
C GLU A 289 16.03 -25.23 5.69
N THR A 290 16.47 -26.39 5.21
CA THR A 290 17.88 -26.73 4.99
C THR A 290 18.08 -27.17 3.55
N GLY A 291 19.28 -26.95 3.00
CA GLY A 291 19.66 -27.32 1.64
C GLY A 291 18.92 -26.56 0.54
N ARG A 292 18.26 -25.44 0.86
CA ARG A 292 17.54 -24.61 -0.12
C ARG A 292 18.49 -23.64 -0.80
N ASP A 293 18.51 -23.68 -2.13
CA ASP A 293 19.16 -22.66 -2.94
C ASP A 293 18.26 -21.42 -3.11
N PHE A 294 18.86 -20.24 -3.05
CA PHE A 294 18.18 -18.95 -3.17
C PHE A 294 18.74 -18.17 -4.36
N PRO A 295 18.11 -18.24 -5.55
CA PRO A 295 18.58 -17.49 -6.71
C PRO A 295 18.39 -15.98 -6.48
N ILE A 296 19.49 -15.26 -6.36
CA ILE A 296 19.50 -13.82 -6.08
C ILE A 296 19.46 -13.03 -7.39
N SER A 297 18.41 -12.23 -7.60
CA SER A 297 18.35 -11.25 -8.69
C SER A 297 18.55 -9.81 -8.20
N ALA A 298 18.22 -9.53 -6.94
CA ALA A 298 18.30 -8.20 -6.32
C ALA A 298 17.60 -7.08 -7.12
N GLU A 299 16.52 -7.42 -7.83
CA GLU A 299 15.78 -6.50 -8.70
C GLU A 299 14.69 -5.71 -7.97
N GLY A 300 14.41 -6.00 -6.70
CA GLY A 300 13.24 -5.51 -5.97
C GLY A 300 13.05 -3.99 -6.03
N PRO A 301 14.07 -3.17 -5.69
CA PRO A 301 13.95 -1.71 -5.77
C PRO A 301 13.70 -1.19 -7.20
N ARG A 302 14.38 -1.77 -8.20
CA ARG A 302 14.23 -1.38 -9.61
C ARG A 302 12.85 -1.75 -10.14
N LEU A 303 12.38 -2.95 -9.83
CA LEU A 303 11.04 -3.42 -10.19
C LEU A 303 9.97 -2.57 -9.52
N TYR A 304 10.12 -2.26 -8.23
CA TYR A 304 9.19 -1.38 -7.50
C TYR A 304 9.13 0.01 -8.12
N HIS A 305 10.27 0.64 -8.40
CA HIS A 305 10.30 1.97 -9.01
C HIS A 305 9.72 1.96 -10.44
N PHE A 306 10.02 0.92 -11.22
CA PHE A 306 9.43 0.71 -12.53
C PHE A 306 7.90 0.58 -12.44
N LEU A 307 7.38 -0.32 -11.60
CA LEU A 307 5.95 -0.57 -11.44
C LEU A 307 5.20 0.66 -10.91
N THR A 308 5.76 1.37 -9.94
CA THR A 308 5.15 2.59 -9.41
C THR A 308 5.18 3.74 -10.42
N GLY A 309 6.29 3.93 -11.14
CA GLY A 309 6.39 4.92 -12.22
C GLY A 309 5.41 4.64 -13.36
N ARG A 310 5.31 3.37 -13.77
CA ARG A 310 4.33 2.88 -14.74
C ARG A 310 2.89 3.10 -14.29
N GLY A 311 2.60 2.85 -13.01
CA GLY A 311 1.30 3.14 -12.40
C GLY A 311 0.90 4.62 -12.36
N ARG A 312 1.85 5.57 -12.38
CA ARG A 312 1.59 7.01 -12.42
C ARG A 312 1.19 7.53 -13.79
N ILE A 313 1.72 6.93 -14.84
CA ILE A 313 1.38 7.27 -16.24
C ILE A 313 0.21 6.42 -16.76
N GLY A 314 -0.58 5.82 -15.87
CA GLY A 314 -1.75 5.00 -16.21
C GLY A 314 -1.44 3.65 -16.88
N ARG A 315 -0.17 3.28 -17.07
CA ARG A 315 0.24 2.02 -17.73
C ARG A 315 0.75 1.03 -16.69
N ARG A 316 -0.09 0.21 -16.07
CA ARG A 316 0.34 -0.76 -15.04
C ARG A 316 0.77 -2.09 -15.66
N PHE A 317 1.84 -2.69 -15.11
CA PHE A 317 2.51 -3.87 -15.68
C PHE A 317 2.19 -5.19 -14.95
N ALA A 318 1.52 -5.14 -13.80
CA ALA A 318 1.04 -6.32 -13.10
C ALA A 318 -0.48 -6.20 -12.97
N PRO A 319 -1.23 -7.24 -13.38
CA PRO A 319 -2.63 -7.31 -13.02
C PRO A 319 -2.73 -7.35 -11.49
N ARG A 320 -3.69 -6.64 -10.92
CA ARG A 320 -4.03 -6.79 -9.50
C ARG A 320 -4.33 -8.27 -9.19
N PHE A 321 -4.13 -8.70 -7.95
CA PHE A 321 -4.51 -10.07 -7.51
C PHE A 321 -5.98 -10.42 -7.83
N TRP A 322 -6.89 -9.44 -7.88
CA TRP A 322 -8.27 -9.62 -8.35
C TRP A 322 -8.47 -9.51 -9.86
N GLU A 323 -7.46 -9.07 -10.62
CA GLU A 323 -7.42 -9.14 -12.10
C GLU A 323 -6.91 -10.49 -12.58
N THR A 324 -6.08 -11.21 -11.80
CA THR A 324 -5.74 -12.62 -12.08
C THR A 324 -6.96 -13.55 -12.07
N ASP A 325 -8.05 -13.15 -11.41
CA ASP A 325 -9.31 -13.92 -11.28
C ASP A 325 -10.57 -13.15 -11.74
N GLY A 326 -10.36 -12.00 -12.39
CA GLY A 326 -11.37 -10.97 -12.67
C GLY A 326 -11.83 -10.85 -14.12
N SER A 327 -11.41 -11.75 -15.00
CA SER A 327 -12.08 -11.87 -16.30
C SER A 327 -13.50 -12.39 -16.07
N LEU A 328 -14.49 -11.79 -16.73
CA LEU A 328 -15.86 -12.27 -16.64
C LEU A 328 -16.01 -13.68 -17.25
N GLY A 329 -15.02 -14.12 -18.03
CA GLY A 329 -14.97 -15.41 -18.71
C GLY A 329 -15.58 -15.34 -20.10
N ARG A 330 -15.17 -16.25 -20.99
CA ARG A 330 -15.64 -16.28 -22.40
C ARG A 330 -17.12 -16.66 -22.56
N SER A 331 -17.78 -17.09 -21.49
CA SER A 331 -19.16 -17.59 -21.51
C SER A 331 -20.19 -16.56 -21.05
N ARG A 332 -19.79 -15.30 -20.84
CA ARG A 332 -20.67 -14.23 -20.37
C ARG A 332 -20.77 -13.10 -21.40
N VAL A 333 -21.95 -12.49 -21.48
CA VAL A 333 -22.25 -11.34 -22.33
C VAL A 333 -22.68 -10.16 -21.45
N VAL A 334 -21.98 -9.05 -21.59
CA VAL A 334 -22.27 -7.79 -20.90
C VAL A 334 -22.95 -6.84 -21.87
N HIS A 335 -24.14 -6.39 -21.52
CA HIS A 335 -24.94 -5.45 -22.30
C HIS A 335 -24.86 -4.07 -21.65
N LEU A 336 -24.21 -3.12 -22.31
CA LEU A 336 -24.03 -1.75 -21.82
C LEU A 336 -25.02 -0.81 -22.51
N ILE A 337 -25.96 -0.25 -21.75
CA ILE A 337 -26.81 0.85 -22.24
C ILE A 337 -26.11 2.16 -21.89
N VAL A 338 -25.63 2.89 -22.90
CA VAL A 338 -24.90 4.14 -22.71
C VAL A 338 -25.80 5.32 -23.02
N CYS A 339 -26.08 6.17 -22.04
CA CYS A 339 -27.04 7.27 -22.20
C CYS A 339 -26.78 8.44 -21.23
N LYS A 340 -26.87 9.67 -21.73
CA LYS A 340 -26.79 10.88 -20.89
C LYS A 340 -28.12 11.20 -20.17
N LYS A 341 -29.26 10.99 -20.84
CA LYS A 341 -30.59 11.14 -20.23
C LYS A 341 -30.94 9.88 -19.42
N TRP A 342 -30.47 9.81 -18.17
CA TRP A 342 -30.56 8.59 -17.35
C TRP A 342 -31.98 8.02 -17.22
N HIS A 343 -33.02 8.85 -17.22
CA HIS A 343 -34.42 8.42 -17.17
C HIS A 343 -34.82 7.58 -18.39
N VAL A 344 -34.29 7.86 -19.58
CA VAL A 344 -34.53 7.06 -20.80
C VAL A 344 -33.95 5.66 -20.62
N ALA A 345 -32.69 5.55 -20.18
CA ALA A 345 -32.05 4.26 -19.94
C ALA A 345 -32.74 3.47 -18.83
N LYS A 346 -33.19 4.13 -17.74
CA LYS A 346 -33.95 3.49 -16.67
C LYS A 346 -35.31 2.94 -17.10
N ARG A 347 -36.05 3.68 -17.94
CA ARG A 347 -37.29 3.16 -18.54
C ARG A 347 -37.02 1.92 -19.40
N LEU A 348 -35.91 1.93 -20.15
CA LEU A 348 -35.50 0.79 -20.96
C LEU A 348 -35.12 -0.41 -20.09
N THR A 349 -34.30 -0.24 -19.05
CA THR A 349 -33.94 -1.35 -18.14
C THR A 349 -35.13 -1.89 -17.36
N GLU A 350 -36.04 -1.02 -16.91
CA GLU A 350 -37.31 -1.44 -16.32
C GLU A 350 -38.13 -2.30 -17.29
N ARG A 351 -38.24 -1.88 -18.54
CA ARG A 351 -38.95 -2.65 -19.56
C ARG A 351 -38.26 -3.99 -19.85
N ILE A 352 -36.93 -4.02 -19.95
CA ILE A 352 -36.14 -5.25 -20.13
C ILE A 352 -36.41 -6.23 -18.98
N ARG A 353 -36.41 -5.77 -17.72
CA ARG A 353 -36.76 -6.61 -16.57
C ARG A 353 -38.18 -7.16 -16.65
N SER A 354 -39.13 -6.38 -17.19
CA SER A 354 -40.54 -6.79 -17.29
C SER A 354 -40.85 -7.76 -18.44
N LEU A 355 -40.08 -7.69 -19.54
CA LEU A 355 -40.38 -8.41 -20.78
C LEU A 355 -39.41 -9.54 -21.08
N THR A 356 -38.25 -9.57 -20.45
CA THR A 356 -37.18 -10.52 -20.74
C THR A 356 -36.72 -11.22 -19.47
N ALA A 357 -36.07 -12.38 -19.61
CA ALA A 357 -35.38 -13.05 -18.50
C ALA A 357 -33.99 -12.47 -18.22
N ILE A 358 -33.55 -11.45 -18.97
CA ILE A 358 -32.21 -10.86 -18.84
C ILE A 358 -32.22 -9.90 -17.65
N PRO A 359 -31.42 -10.14 -16.59
CA PRO A 359 -31.29 -9.19 -15.49
C PRO A 359 -30.74 -7.86 -15.98
N ALA A 360 -31.34 -6.76 -15.53
CA ALA A 360 -30.89 -5.41 -15.86
C ALA A 360 -30.77 -4.56 -14.60
N VAL A 361 -29.60 -3.97 -14.40
CA VAL A 361 -29.31 -2.98 -13.36
C VAL A 361 -29.18 -1.61 -14.01
N ASP A 362 -29.43 -0.54 -13.24
CA ASP A 362 -29.39 0.83 -13.76
C ASP A 362 -27.95 1.37 -13.68
N PHE A 363 -27.74 2.63 -13.25
CA PHE A 363 -26.41 3.26 -13.24
C PHE A 363 -25.61 2.85 -12.00
N VAL A 364 -25.26 1.57 -11.88
CA VAL A 364 -24.68 0.96 -10.66
C VAL A 364 -23.45 1.67 -10.11
N PHE A 365 -22.70 2.39 -10.94
CA PHE A 365 -21.51 3.15 -10.56
C PHE A 365 -21.78 4.63 -10.26
N ASN A 366 -22.96 5.14 -10.58
CA ASN A 366 -23.34 6.54 -10.43
C ASN A 366 -24.43 6.75 -9.37
N GLU A 367 -25.24 5.74 -9.07
CA GLU A 367 -26.31 5.81 -8.08
C GLU A 367 -26.36 4.60 -7.14
N LEU A 368 -26.76 4.83 -5.89
CA LEU A 368 -26.85 3.77 -4.88
C LEU A 368 -28.05 2.85 -5.15
N ASP A 369 -29.18 3.43 -5.57
CA ASP A 369 -30.39 2.70 -5.94
C ASP A 369 -30.39 2.42 -7.46
N ALA A 370 -29.80 1.29 -7.83
CA ALA A 370 -29.57 0.90 -9.22
C ALA A 370 -30.26 -0.42 -9.59
N ALA A 371 -31.39 -0.75 -8.92
CA ALA A 371 -32.16 -1.98 -9.14
C ALA A 371 -31.32 -3.28 -9.05
N MET A 372 -30.31 -3.30 -8.18
CA MET A 372 -29.43 -4.45 -7.94
C MET A 372 -29.86 -5.25 -6.70
N PRO A 373 -29.56 -6.57 -6.63
CA PRO A 373 -29.82 -7.37 -5.44
C PRO A 373 -28.98 -6.87 -4.25
N ASP A 374 -29.40 -7.22 -3.04
CA ASP A 374 -28.57 -6.99 -1.86
C ASP A 374 -27.34 -7.90 -1.89
N LEU A 375 -26.17 -7.29 -2.08
CA LEU A 375 -24.86 -7.95 -2.09
C LEU A 375 -24.09 -7.73 -0.77
N GLY A 376 -24.79 -7.29 0.30
CA GLY A 376 -24.19 -6.97 1.58
C GLY A 376 -23.23 -5.77 1.55
N GLY A 377 -22.22 -5.78 2.44
CA GLY A 377 -21.29 -4.65 2.63
C GLY A 377 -20.33 -4.35 1.46
N VAL A 378 -20.35 -5.18 0.41
CA VAL A 378 -19.45 -5.11 -0.76
C VAL A 378 -19.84 -3.96 -1.70
N ALA A 379 -21.13 -3.61 -1.76
CA ALA A 379 -21.67 -2.55 -2.63
C ALA A 379 -22.20 -1.32 -1.85
N SER A 380 -21.77 -1.13 -0.59
CA SER A 380 -22.37 -0.17 0.34
C SER A 380 -22.13 1.32 0.00
N SER A 381 -21.21 1.64 -0.91
CA SER A 381 -20.97 3.00 -1.38
C SER A 381 -20.51 3.04 -2.83
N LEU A 382 -20.78 4.15 -3.54
CA LEU A 382 -20.35 4.35 -4.93
C LEU A 382 -18.84 4.21 -5.10
N ALA A 383 -18.05 4.79 -4.18
CA ALA A 383 -16.60 4.66 -4.19
C ALA A 383 -16.11 3.21 -4.06
N LYS A 384 -16.83 2.33 -3.34
CA LYS A 384 -16.52 0.90 -3.29
C LYS A 384 -16.93 0.20 -4.58
N ARG A 385 -18.12 0.51 -5.12
CA ARG A 385 -18.61 -0.06 -6.39
C ARG A 385 -17.65 0.25 -7.53
N GLU A 386 -17.20 1.49 -7.63
CA GLU A 386 -16.24 1.93 -8.64
C GLU A 386 -14.85 1.27 -8.44
N ARG A 387 -14.35 1.24 -7.19
CA ARG A 387 -13.06 0.62 -6.85
C ARG A 387 -13.02 -0.89 -7.16
N HIS A 388 -14.15 -1.57 -7.01
CA HIS A 388 -14.28 -3.01 -7.16
C HIS A 388 -15.20 -3.42 -8.33
N ARG A 389 -15.28 -2.59 -9.39
CA ARG A 389 -16.25 -2.73 -10.48
C ARG A 389 -16.35 -4.14 -11.09
N ARG A 390 -15.24 -4.77 -11.44
CA ARG A 390 -15.22 -6.11 -12.07
C ARG A 390 -15.71 -7.20 -11.12
N ALA A 391 -15.30 -7.13 -9.85
CA ALA A 391 -15.77 -8.05 -8.81
C ALA A 391 -17.27 -7.87 -8.56
N LEU A 392 -17.76 -6.63 -8.58
CA LEU A 392 -19.19 -6.34 -8.46
C LEU A 392 -19.99 -6.96 -9.60
N ILE A 393 -19.56 -6.76 -10.85
CA ILE A 393 -20.24 -7.35 -12.01
C ILE A 393 -20.19 -8.88 -11.97
N LYS A 394 -19.04 -9.48 -11.60
CA LYS A 394 -18.92 -10.93 -11.42
C LYS A 394 -19.89 -11.47 -10.37
N LEU A 395 -20.01 -10.79 -9.23
CA LEU A 395 -20.97 -11.14 -8.19
C LEU A 395 -22.42 -10.98 -8.68
N LEU A 396 -22.72 -9.98 -9.51
CA LEU A 396 -24.05 -9.85 -10.11
C LEU A 396 -24.37 -11.04 -11.03
N PHE A 397 -23.42 -11.45 -11.88
CA PHE A 397 -23.58 -12.65 -12.71
C PHE A 397 -23.83 -13.91 -11.87
N GLU A 398 -23.09 -14.08 -10.78
CA GLU A 398 -23.24 -15.22 -9.85
C GLU A 398 -24.56 -15.16 -9.08
N GLN A 399 -24.94 -13.99 -8.59
CA GLN A 399 -26.15 -13.78 -7.80
C GLN A 399 -27.44 -13.94 -8.62
N TYR A 400 -27.43 -13.48 -9.87
CA TYR A 400 -28.55 -13.66 -10.79
C TYR A 400 -28.54 -15.02 -11.49
N ASP A 401 -27.48 -15.82 -11.32
CA ASP A 401 -27.27 -17.10 -12.01
C ASP A 401 -27.52 -17.00 -13.53
N THR A 402 -26.85 -16.03 -14.17
CA THR A 402 -27.06 -15.68 -15.58
C THR A 402 -25.75 -15.63 -16.37
N ALA A 403 -25.85 -15.83 -17.68
CA ALA A 403 -24.77 -15.55 -18.63
C ALA A 403 -24.89 -14.14 -19.26
N ASN A 404 -26.04 -13.49 -19.14
CA ASN A 404 -26.33 -12.18 -19.75
C ASN A 404 -26.71 -11.17 -18.66
N LEU A 405 -26.08 -10.00 -18.66
CA LEU A 405 -26.39 -8.92 -17.71
C LEU A 405 -26.41 -7.58 -18.43
N VAL A 406 -27.46 -6.79 -18.18
CA VAL A 406 -27.59 -5.41 -18.66
C VAL A 406 -27.22 -4.43 -17.55
N LEU A 407 -26.43 -3.41 -17.89
CA LEU A 407 -26.14 -2.28 -17.00
C LEU A 407 -26.14 -0.94 -17.76
N CYS A 408 -26.43 0.15 -17.05
CA CYS A 408 -26.39 1.50 -17.61
C CYS A 408 -25.07 2.21 -17.28
N LEU A 409 -24.56 2.98 -18.24
CA LEU A 409 -23.39 3.84 -18.10
C LEU A 409 -23.67 5.24 -18.67
N ASP A 410 -23.10 6.26 -18.04
CA ASP A 410 -23.10 7.63 -18.58
C ASP A 410 -22.13 7.73 -19.78
N THR A 411 -22.41 8.62 -20.73
CA THR A 411 -21.53 8.86 -21.90
C THR A 411 -20.13 9.33 -21.51
N SER A 412 -19.98 9.97 -20.35
CA SER A 412 -18.67 10.34 -19.80
C SER A 412 -17.81 9.14 -19.33
N ALA A 413 -18.40 7.95 -19.18
CA ALA A 413 -17.72 6.76 -18.67
C ALA A 413 -16.88 6.00 -19.72
N LEU A 414 -16.28 6.70 -20.70
CA LEU A 414 -15.51 6.12 -21.80
C LEU A 414 -14.42 5.15 -21.34
N GLY A 415 -13.71 5.49 -20.26
CA GLY A 415 -12.67 4.62 -19.69
C GLY A 415 -13.22 3.30 -19.12
N MET A 416 -14.48 3.28 -18.70
CA MET A 416 -15.15 2.07 -18.23
C MET A 416 -15.67 1.23 -19.39
N ILE A 417 -16.22 1.88 -20.42
CA ILE A 417 -16.66 1.22 -21.66
C ILE A 417 -15.47 0.50 -22.31
N SER A 418 -14.33 1.18 -22.42
CA SER A 418 -13.07 0.60 -22.92
C SER A 418 -12.58 -0.56 -22.05
N ASP A 419 -12.72 -0.47 -20.72
CA ASP A 419 -12.34 -1.56 -19.79
C ASP A 419 -13.18 -2.82 -20.01
N PHE A 420 -14.49 -2.69 -20.21
CA PHE A 420 -15.36 -3.83 -20.53
C PHE A 420 -15.08 -4.40 -21.92
N ALA A 421 -14.93 -3.55 -22.93
CA ALA A 421 -14.62 -3.97 -24.30
C ALA A 421 -13.27 -4.71 -24.42
N ALA A 422 -12.32 -4.44 -23.52
CA ALA A 422 -11.04 -5.14 -23.47
C ALA A 422 -11.08 -6.47 -22.70
N ASP A 423 -12.21 -6.87 -22.10
CA ASP A 423 -12.34 -8.16 -21.41
C ASP A 423 -12.45 -9.34 -22.39
N ARG A 424 -12.44 -10.57 -21.86
CA ARG A 424 -12.69 -11.79 -22.65
C ARG A 424 -14.17 -12.12 -22.80
N ALA A 425 -15.04 -11.48 -22.00
CA ALA A 425 -16.49 -11.55 -22.18
C ALA A 425 -16.92 -10.73 -23.40
N GLU A 426 -17.97 -11.18 -24.06
CA GLU A 426 -18.58 -10.43 -25.16
C GLU A 426 -19.24 -9.18 -24.59
N THR A 427 -18.87 -8.00 -25.08
CA THR A 427 -19.48 -6.74 -24.67
C THR A 427 -20.30 -6.19 -25.83
N ARG A 428 -21.60 -5.98 -25.59
CA ARG A 428 -22.53 -5.36 -26.53
C ARG A 428 -22.93 -4.00 -26.00
N ILE A 429 -23.01 -3.02 -26.89
CA ILE A 429 -23.24 -1.63 -26.51
C ILE A 429 -24.46 -1.12 -27.26
N LEU A 430 -25.39 -0.53 -26.51
CA LEU A 430 -26.51 0.21 -27.02
C LEU A 430 -26.33 1.68 -26.65
N PHE A 431 -25.96 2.50 -27.61
CA PHE A 431 -25.94 3.94 -27.43
C PHE A 431 -27.35 4.51 -27.63
N VAL A 432 -27.84 5.23 -26.62
CA VAL A 432 -29.10 5.96 -26.72
C VAL A 432 -28.78 7.40 -27.11
N GLU A 433 -28.91 7.68 -28.40
CA GLU A 433 -28.68 9.01 -28.96
C GLU A 433 -29.87 9.90 -28.61
N THR A 434 -29.59 10.96 -27.85
CA THR A 434 -30.61 11.88 -27.34
C THR A 434 -30.29 13.30 -27.71
N GLU A 435 -31.29 14.03 -28.20
CA GLU A 435 -31.19 15.48 -28.35
C GLU A 435 -31.34 16.18 -26.99
N PHE A 436 -30.60 17.28 -26.84
CA PHE A 436 -30.61 18.11 -25.63
C PHE A 436 -31.23 19.46 -25.95
N ASP A 437 -32.42 19.73 -25.43
CA ASP A 437 -32.98 21.08 -25.46
C ASP A 437 -32.27 21.99 -24.43
N ASP A 438 -32.50 23.30 -24.55
CA ASP A 438 -31.86 24.28 -23.67
C ASP A 438 -32.30 24.14 -22.21
N ASP A 439 -33.52 23.65 -21.96
CA ASP A 439 -34.03 23.45 -20.61
C ASP A 439 -33.32 22.28 -19.91
N TYR A 440 -33.09 21.18 -20.63
CA TYR A 440 -32.27 20.08 -20.17
C TYR A 440 -30.84 20.53 -19.89
N LEU A 441 -30.23 21.32 -20.78
CA LEU A 441 -28.87 21.82 -20.61
C LEU A 441 -28.75 22.74 -19.39
N ARG A 442 -29.72 23.64 -19.15
CA ARG A 442 -29.78 24.44 -17.92
C ARG A 442 -29.84 23.55 -16.68
N GLY A 443 -30.69 22.52 -16.70
CA GLY A 443 -30.78 21.53 -15.63
C GLY A 443 -29.47 20.77 -15.41
N HIS A 444 -28.78 20.39 -16.48
CA HIS A 444 -27.50 19.69 -16.43
C HIS A 444 -26.40 20.56 -15.84
N ILE A 445 -26.24 21.81 -16.33
CA ILE A 445 -25.29 22.82 -15.82
C ILE A 445 -25.41 22.99 -14.30
N ARG A 446 -26.64 23.02 -13.78
CA ARG A 446 -26.90 23.08 -12.33
C ARG A 446 -26.46 21.81 -11.61
N ARG A 447 -26.78 20.62 -12.15
CA ARG A 447 -26.39 19.33 -11.54
C ARG A 447 -24.87 19.14 -11.45
N ILE A 448 -24.12 19.62 -12.44
CA ILE A 448 -22.65 19.52 -12.45
C ILE A 448 -21.96 20.69 -11.71
N GLY A 449 -22.72 21.61 -11.12
CA GLY A 449 -22.20 22.70 -10.30
C GLY A 449 -21.57 23.87 -11.06
N LEU A 450 -21.80 23.98 -12.37
CA LEU A 450 -21.30 25.10 -13.17
C LEU A 450 -22.15 26.38 -13.02
N ALA A 451 -23.38 26.27 -12.54
CA ALA A 451 -24.25 27.40 -12.20
C ALA A 451 -25.19 27.04 -11.04
N ASN A 452 -25.77 28.07 -10.42
CA ASN A 452 -26.75 27.98 -9.34
C ASN A 452 -28.00 28.83 -9.62
N ASP A 453 -28.95 28.86 -8.69
CA ASP A 453 -30.23 29.58 -8.84
C ASP A 453 -30.08 31.12 -8.85
N THR A 454 -28.93 31.65 -8.43
CA THR A 454 -28.62 33.10 -8.45
C THR A 454 -27.77 33.51 -9.66
N THR A 455 -27.46 32.57 -10.55
CA THR A 455 -26.63 32.82 -11.73
C THR A 455 -27.39 33.66 -12.77
N ALA A 456 -26.75 34.72 -13.28
CA ALA A 456 -27.34 35.63 -14.25
C ALA A 456 -27.73 34.91 -15.57
N PRO A 457 -28.87 35.25 -16.21
CA PRO A 457 -29.29 34.64 -17.48
C PRO A 457 -28.25 34.70 -18.60
N ASP A 458 -27.47 35.79 -18.65
CA ASP A 458 -26.42 35.97 -19.66
C ASP A 458 -25.29 34.93 -19.53
N LEU A 459 -25.00 34.46 -18.32
CA LEU A 459 -23.99 33.41 -18.10
C LEU A 459 -24.52 32.05 -18.59
N TYR A 460 -25.81 31.76 -18.41
CA TYR A 460 -26.42 30.55 -18.98
C TYR A 460 -26.35 30.57 -20.52
N ALA A 461 -26.61 31.73 -21.14
CA ALA A 461 -26.53 31.87 -22.60
C ALA A 461 -25.12 31.60 -23.15
N GLN A 462 -24.07 31.90 -22.36
CA GLN A 462 -22.68 31.60 -22.72
C GLN A 462 -22.29 30.14 -22.47
N LEU A 463 -22.81 29.52 -21.40
CA LEU A 463 -22.47 28.14 -21.03
C LEU A 463 -23.19 27.09 -21.87
N ILE A 464 -24.42 27.35 -22.32
CA ILE A 464 -25.24 26.38 -23.07
C ILE A 464 -24.52 25.85 -24.32
N PRO A 465 -23.97 26.68 -25.23
CA PRO A 465 -23.26 26.18 -26.41
C PRO A 465 -22.00 25.36 -26.06
N VAL A 466 -21.31 25.72 -24.98
CA VAL A 466 -20.08 25.00 -24.54
C VAL A 466 -20.44 23.62 -24.01
N VAL A 467 -21.42 23.53 -23.12
CA VAL A 467 -21.87 22.23 -22.57
C VAL A 467 -22.52 21.38 -23.64
N ARG A 468 -23.27 21.98 -24.58
CA ARG A 468 -23.80 21.27 -25.75
C ARG A 468 -22.67 20.63 -26.56
N GLY A 469 -21.65 21.40 -26.91
CA GLY A 469 -20.48 20.90 -27.64
C GLY A 469 -19.70 19.82 -26.88
N ASP A 470 -19.61 19.90 -25.56
CA ASP A 470 -18.99 18.88 -24.70
C ASP A 470 -19.78 17.56 -24.74
N LEU A 471 -21.11 17.61 -24.61
CA LEU A 471 -21.97 16.42 -24.70
C LEU A 471 -21.96 15.79 -26.10
N GLU A 472 -21.95 16.62 -27.15
CA GLU A 472 -21.79 16.18 -28.53
C GLU A 472 -20.42 15.51 -28.71
N HIS A 473 -19.35 16.09 -28.14
CA HIS A 473 -18.02 15.50 -28.19
C HIS A 473 -17.92 14.16 -27.46
N GLU A 474 -18.55 14.01 -26.28
CA GLU A 474 -18.65 12.72 -25.57
C GLU A 474 -19.32 11.65 -26.46
N ALA A 475 -20.39 12.01 -27.17
CA ALA A 475 -21.11 11.11 -28.06
C ALA A 475 -20.26 10.72 -29.28
N GLU A 476 -19.55 11.67 -29.90
CA GLU A 476 -18.66 11.38 -31.03
C GLU A 476 -17.48 10.50 -30.62
N LEU A 477 -16.86 10.77 -29.46
CA LEU A 477 -15.80 9.92 -28.92
C LEU A 477 -16.26 8.47 -28.73
N LEU A 478 -17.51 8.26 -28.28
CA LEU A 478 -18.08 6.93 -28.14
C LEU A 478 -18.27 6.22 -29.48
N LYS A 479 -18.75 6.94 -30.51
CA LYS A 479 -18.90 6.41 -31.87
C LYS A 479 -17.55 6.04 -32.49
N ASP A 480 -16.52 6.85 -32.21
CA ASP A 480 -15.16 6.67 -32.73
C ASP A 480 -14.37 5.53 -32.07
N MET A 481 -14.90 4.90 -31.00
CA MET A 481 -14.21 3.79 -30.31
C MET A 481 -14.04 2.53 -31.16
N GLY A 482 -14.79 2.38 -32.27
CA GLY A 482 -14.66 1.25 -33.19
C GLY A 482 -14.98 -0.10 -32.56
N LEU A 483 -16.05 -0.18 -31.75
CA LEU A 483 -16.42 -1.35 -30.96
C LEU A 483 -17.20 -2.37 -31.81
N ASP A 484 -16.89 -3.66 -31.65
CA ASP A 484 -17.38 -4.74 -32.52
C ASP A 484 -18.92 -4.90 -32.51
N HIS A 485 -19.56 -4.67 -31.36
CA HIS A 485 -21.01 -4.82 -31.18
C HIS A 485 -21.63 -3.51 -30.68
N PHE A 486 -21.78 -2.54 -31.59
CA PHE A 486 -22.30 -1.21 -31.30
C PHE A 486 -23.60 -0.93 -32.04
N GLU A 487 -24.69 -0.74 -31.29
CA GLU A 487 -26.00 -0.40 -31.82
C GLU A 487 -26.44 0.97 -31.31
N THR A 488 -27.34 1.63 -32.05
CA THR A 488 -27.86 2.94 -31.65
C THR A 488 -29.38 2.98 -31.76
N ILE A 489 -30.02 3.54 -30.74
CA ILE A 489 -31.44 3.93 -30.77
C ILE A 489 -31.57 5.43 -30.55
N ALA A 490 -32.58 6.02 -31.16
CA ALA A 490 -32.82 7.46 -31.10
C ALA A 490 -34.31 7.76 -31.26
N ALA A 491 -34.75 8.92 -30.78
CA ALA A 491 -36.15 9.34 -30.81
C ALA A 491 -36.66 9.63 -32.24
N ASP A 492 -35.77 10.05 -33.14
CA ASP A 492 -36.05 10.37 -34.54
C ASP A 492 -36.09 9.12 -35.45
N ARG A 493 -35.68 7.95 -34.93
CA ARG A 493 -35.72 6.68 -35.66
C ARG A 493 -37.10 6.02 -35.54
N THR A 494 -37.51 5.38 -36.63
CA THR A 494 -38.73 4.54 -36.68
C THR A 494 -38.65 3.40 -35.66
N ILE A 495 -39.78 2.99 -35.10
CA ILE A 495 -39.87 1.90 -34.12
C ILE A 495 -39.20 0.62 -34.66
N GLU A 496 -39.37 0.31 -35.94
CA GLU A 496 -38.80 -0.88 -36.59
C GLU A 496 -37.26 -0.88 -36.56
N ARG A 497 -36.64 0.29 -36.76
CA ARG A 497 -35.18 0.45 -36.71
C ARG A 497 -34.65 0.35 -35.29
N ASN A 498 -35.35 0.97 -34.33
CA ASN A 498 -35.00 0.84 -32.92
C ASN A 498 -35.18 -0.61 -32.43
N ALA A 499 -36.22 -1.30 -32.90
CA ALA A 499 -36.43 -2.73 -32.63
C ALA A 499 -35.31 -3.60 -33.21
N GLU A 500 -34.85 -3.32 -34.42
CA GLU A 500 -33.73 -4.05 -35.02
C GLU A 500 -32.42 -3.89 -34.22
N ALA A 501 -32.13 -2.67 -33.76
CA ALA A 501 -31.00 -2.39 -32.87
C ALA A 501 -31.12 -3.13 -31.53
N LEU A 502 -32.29 -3.06 -30.87
CA LEU A 502 -32.55 -3.78 -29.61
C LEU A 502 -32.50 -5.30 -29.77
N LYS A 503 -32.94 -5.82 -30.91
CA LYS A 503 -32.86 -7.23 -31.27
C LYS A 503 -31.41 -7.70 -31.32
N ARG A 504 -30.54 -6.97 -32.04
CA ARG A 504 -29.10 -7.32 -32.14
C ARG A 504 -28.38 -7.14 -30.81
N PHE A 505 -28.74 -6.10 -30.06
CA PHE A 505 -28.18 -5.85 -28.74
C PHE A 505 -28.47 -6.99 -27.77
N LEU A 506 -29.74 -7.37 -27.56
CA LEU A 506 -30.14 -8.35 -26.53
C LEU A 506 -30.30 -9.79 -27.04
N ASP A 507 -30.10 -10.06 -28.33
CA ASP A 507 -30.41 -11.34 -29.00
C ASP A 507 -31.85 -11.83 -28.73
N LEU A 508 -32.83 -10.97 -29.02
CA LEU A 508 -34.25 -11.22 -28.75
C LEU A 508 -35.02 -11.69 -30.00
N SER A 509 -36.22 -12.21 -29.77
CA SER A 509 -37.18 -12.43 -30.86
C SER A 509 -37.66 -11.08 -31.44
N PRO A 510 -38.02 -11.02 -32.74
CA PRO A 510 -38.51 -9.79 -33.36
C PRO A 510 -39.70 -9.16 -32.62
N GLU A 511 -40.60 -9.97 -32.09
CA GLU A 511 -41.78 -9.49 -31.33
C GLU A 511 -41.38 -8.82 -30.02
N MET A 512 -40.46 -9.44 -29.25
CA MET A 512 -39.97 -8.85 -28.00
C MET A 512 -39.20 -7.56 -28.24
N ALA A 513 -38.40 -7.50 -29.29
CA ALA A 513 -37.66 -6.30 -29.66
C ALA A 513 -38.60 -5.15 -30.10
N GLN A 514 -39.66 -5.46 -30.85
CA GLN A 514 -40.69 -4.50 -31.21
C GLN A 514 -41.41 -3.96 -29.96
N ASN A 515 -41.75 -4.83 -29.01
CA ASN A 515 -42.39 -4.45 -27.75
C ASN A 515 -41.49 -3.57 -26.85
N LEU A 516 -40.17 -3.78 -26.89
CA LEU A 516 -39.20 -2.91 -26.21
C LEU A 516 -39.07 -1.55 -26.91
N ALA A 517 -39.00 -1.53 -28.24
CA ALA A 517 -38.92 -0.28 -29.02
C ALA A 517 -40.20 0.55 -28.90
N ALA A 518 -41.36 -0.09 -28.76
CA ALA A 518 -42.66 0.54 -28.55
C ALA A 518 -42.96 0.85 -27.07
N THR A 519 -41.94 0.93 -26.21
CA THR A 519 -42.12 1.32 -24.81
C THR A 519 -42.75 2.71 -24.75
N PRO A 520 -43.90 2.89 -24.05
CA PRO A 520 -44.56 4.18 -23.97
C PRO A 520 -43.62 5.25 -23.42
N ASN A 521 -43.55 6.39 -24.13
CA ASN A 521 -42.77 7.56 -23.72
C ASN A 521 -41.29 7.22 -23.48
N LEU A 522 -40.69 6.29 -24.23
CA LEU A 522 -39.32 5.83 -23.98
C LEU A 522 -38.31 6.99 -23.97
N PHE A 523 -38.46 7.94 -24.89
CA PHE A 523 -37.52 9.05 -25.09
C PHE A 523 -37.93 10.38 -24.43
N ASP A 524 -39.11 10.45 -23.81
CA ASP A 524 -39.72 11.70 -23.31
C ASP A 524 -39.10 12.24 -22.02
#